data_AF-A0A7G8PTE4-F1
#
_entry.id   AF-A0A7G8PTE4-F1
#
_cell.length_a   1.000
_cell.length_b   1.000
_cell.length_c   1.000
_cell.angle_alpha   90.00
_cell.angle_beta   90.00
_cell.angle_gamma   90.00
#
_symmetry.space_group_name_H-M   'P 1'
#
loop_
_entity.id
_entity.type
_entity.pdbx_description
1 polymer ?
#
loop_
_entity_poly.entity_id
_entity_poly.type
_entity_poly.pdbx_seq_one_letter_code
_entity_poly.pdbx_strand_id
1 'polypeptide(L)'
;MNVIDIVLGILLLIAFYRGIKKGLFVAITSFVGLIAGVYGAIYFSDYAAAYISSWFDWGTQTTQLVAFAVTFVIIVSLVTLAGKFLTKIADFAALGLINKLLGGIFNLLTWAFIYSVFFMFLNSWPDLPMNISEERKENSVLYKPVASLAPMIIPHILKEVDELKNTEEDTPEQPTEEN
;
A
#
# COMPACT_ATOMS: atom_id res chain seq x y z
N MET A 1 22.04 -18.93 9.95
CA MET A 1 20.80 -18.15 9.75
C MET A 1 21.13 -16.70 10.03
N ASN A 2 20.85 -15.82 9.08
CA ASN A 2 21.20 -14.41 9.20
C ASN A 2 20.23 -13.72 10.18
N VAL A 3 20.69 -12.68 10.87
CA VAL A 3 19.84 -11.82 11.71
C VAL A 3 18.67 -11.25 10.91
N ILE A 4 18.85 -10.98 9.60
CA ILE A 4 17.76 -10.53 8.73
C ILE A 4 16.63 -11.58 8.66
N ASP A 5 16.98 -12.87 8.50
CA ASP A 5 15.99 -13.94 8.42
C ASP A 5 15.21 -14.09 9.72
N ILE A 6 15.88 -13.92 10.86
CA ILE A 6 15.23 -14.01 12.18
C ILE A 6 14.25 -12.84 12.36
N VAL A 7 14.69 -11.62 12.08
CA VAL A 7 13.85 -10.42 12.24
C VAL A 7 12.67 -10.45 11.26
N LEU A 8 12.94 -10.67 9.97
CA LEU A 8 11.87 -10.78 8.96
C LEU A 8 10.93 -11.95 9.24
N GLY A 9 11.47 -13.10 9.65
CA GLY A 9 10.67 -14.27 10.02
C GLY A 9 9.69 -13.96 11.14
N ILE A 10 10.14 -13.32 12.23
CA ILE A 10 9.27 -12.92 13.34
C ILE A 10 8.21 -11.91 12.88
N LEU A 11 8.61 -10.90 12.11
CA LEU A 11 7.70 -9.88 11.59
C LEU A 11 6.61 -10.47 10.68
N LEU A 12 6.98 -11.39 9.78
CA LEU A 12 6.06 -12.08 8.88
C LEU A 12 5.16 -13.07 9.62
N LEU A 13 5.66 -13.76 10.65
CA LEU A 13 4.84 -14.62 11.51
C LEU A 13 3.80 -13.83 12.30
N ILE A 14 4.17 -12.67 12.84
CA ILE A 14 3.22 -11.75 13.50
C ILE A 14 2.17 -11.27 12.50
N ALA A 15 2.58 -10.92 11.27
CA ALA A 15 1.65 -10.56 10.21
C ALA A 15 0.70 -11.72 9.89
N PHE A 16 1.20 -12.92 9.68
CA PHE A 16 0.39 -14.10 9.41
C PHE A 16 -0.64 -14.36 10.53
N TYR A 17 -0.21 -14.33 11.79
CA TYR A 17 -1.11 -14.52 12.93
C TYR A 17 -2.19 -13.43 13.03
N ARG A 18 -1.83 -12.17 12.77
CA ARG A 18 -2.80 -11.06 12.69
C ARG A 18 -3.80 -11.27 11.55
N GLY A 19 -3.36 -11.82 10.42
CA GLY A 19 -4.23 -12.18 9.30
C GLY A 19 -5.23 -13.27 9.66
N ILE A 20 -4.77 -14.32 10.35
CA ILE A 20 -5.64 -15.39 10.89
C ILE A 20 -6.74 -14.83 11.79
N LYS A 21 -6.41 -13.86 12.65
CA LYS A 21 -7.40 -13.22 13.53
C LYS A 21 -8.41 -12.34 12.80
N LYS A 22 -8.02 -11.75 11.67
CA LYS A 22 -8.82 -10.79 10.91
C LYS A 22 -9.66 -11.43 9.80
N GLY A 23 -9.29 -12.62 9.32
CA GLY A 23 -9.97 -13.31 8.22
C GLY A 23 -9.57 -12.80 6.83
N LEU A 24 -10.03 -13.50 5.80
CA LEU A 24 -9.60 -13.32 4.41
C LEU A 24 -9.96 -11.94 3.83
N PHE A 25 -11.22 -11.52 3.94
CA PHE A 25 -11.66 -10.28 3.28
C PHE A 25 -10.96 -9.05 3.85
N VAL A 26 -10.74 -8.99 5.16
CA VAL A 26 -9.91 -7.92 5.77
C VAL A 26 -8.47 -7.98 5.26
N ALA A 27 -7.88 -9.17 5.10
CA ALA A 27 -6.51 -9.30 4.58
C ALA A 27 -6.41 -8.87 3.10
N ILE A 28 -7.34 -9.29 2.25
CA ILE A 28 -7.42 -8.87 0.84
C ILE A 28 -7.61 -7.36 0.74
N THR A 29 -8.59 -6.81 1.45
CA THR A 29 -8.86 -5.37 1.43
C THR A 29 -7.73 -4.55 2.04
N SER A 30 -6.90 -5.11 2.93
CA SER A 30 -5.69 -4.42 3.39
C SER A 30 -4.68 -4.28 2.25
N PHE A 31 -4.46 -5.33 1.45
CA PHE A 31 -3.55 -5.28 0.30
C PHE A 31 -4.11 -4.42 -0.84
N VAL A 32 -5.36 -4.70 -1.25
CA VAL A 32 -6.06 -3.95 -2.30
C VAL A 32 -6.23 -2.50 -1.88
N GLY A 33 -6.56 -2.23 -0.62
CA GLY A 33 -6.68 -0.89 -0.08
C GLY A 33 -5.36 -0.13 -0.09
N LEU A 34 -4.23 -0.81 0.10
CA LEU A 34 -2.91 -0.18 -0.07
C LEU A 34 -2.68 0.26 -1.51
N ILE A 35 -2.93 -0.63 -2.48
CA ILE A 35 -2.75 -0.34 -3.91
C ILE A 35 -3.73 0.76 -4.36
N ALA A 36 -5.03 0.59 -4.08
CA ALA A 36 -6.06 1.56 -4.40
C ALA A 36 -5.86 2.88 -3.66
N GLY A 37 -5.32 2.84 -2.45
CA GLY A 37 -4.92 4.01 -1.68
C GLY A 37 -3.84 4.80 -2.38
N VAL A 38 -2.77 4.14 -2.86
CA VAL A 38 -1.72 4.80 -3.65
C VAL A 38 -2.32 5.37 -4.94
N TYR A 39 -3.05 4.55 -5.69
CA TYR A 39 -3.67 4.95 -6.95
C TYR A 39 -4.56 6.20 -6.78
N GLY A 40 -5.52 6.12 -5.86
CA GLY A 40 -6.44 7.23 -5.60
C GLY A 40 -5.76 8.41 -4.92
N ALA A 41 -4.71 8.22 -4.13
CA ALA A 41 -3.96 9.36 -3.58
C ALA A 41 -3.20 10.12 -4.67
N ILE A 42 -2.55 9.43 -5.62
CA ILE A 42 -1.90 10.12 -6.74
C ILE A 42 -2.93 10.89 -7.57
N TYR A 43 -4.10 10.28 -7.81
CA TYR A 43 -5.15 10.89 -8.62
C TYR A 43 -5.88 12.05 -7.91
N PHE A 44 -6.33 11.86 -6.66
CA PHE A 44 -7.16 12.84 -5.93
C PHE A 44 -6.36 13.82 -5.05
N SER A 45 -5.05 13.68 -4.92
CA SER A 45 -4.25 14.57 -4.05
C SER A 45 -4.27 16.02 -4.51
N ASP A 46 -4.41 16.29 -5.81
CA ASP A 46 -4.48 17.67 -6.33
C ASP A 46 -5.74 18.40 -5.81
N TYR A 47 -6.89 17.72 -5.82
CA TYR A 47 -8.14 18.22 -5.23
C TYR A 47 -8.01 18.44 -3.72
N ALA A 48 -7.41 17.49 -3.01
CA ALA A 48 -7.18 17.61 -1.58
C ALA A 48 -6.19 18.76 -1.25
N ALA A 49 -5.18 18.98 -2.09
CA ALA A 49 -4.22 20.07 -1.93
C ALA A 49 -4.90 21.45 -2.10
N ALA A 50 -5.77 21.60 -3.09
CA ALA A 50 -6.57 22.81 -3.28
C ALA A 50 -7.51 23.08 -2.10
N TYR A 51 -8.07 22.03 -1.50
CA TYR A 51 -8.87 22.21 -0.29
C TYR A 51 -8.01 22.62 0.90
N ILE A 52 -6.89 21.94 1.15
CA ILE A 52 -6.00 22.21 2.29
C ILE A 52 -5.40 23.62 2.22
N SER A 53 -5.01 24.08 1.02
CA SER A 53 -4.44 25.43 0.84
C SER A 53 -5.40 26.56 1.20
N SER A 54 -6.72 26.31 1.18
CA SER A 54 -7.71 27.29 1.63
C SER A 54 -7.74 27.49 3.15
N TRP A 55 -7.21 26.53 3.92
CA TRP A 55 -7.16 26.58 5.39
C TRP A 55 -5.75 26.85 5.93
N PHE A 56 -4.72 26.45 5.18
CA PHE A 56 -3.33 26.50 5.61
C PHE A 56 -2.44 27.13 4.53
N ASP A 57 -1.65 28.13 4.92
CA ASP A 57 -0.66 28.78 4.06
C ASP A 57 0.69 28.06 4.15
N TRP A 58 0.73 26.83 3.65
CA TRP A 58 1.94 26.02 3.59
C TRP A 58 2.57 26.08 2.19
N GLY A 59 3.88 25.83 2.12
CA GLY A 59 4.58 25.69 0.85
C GLY A 59 3.99 24.57 -0.01
N THR A 60 3.99 24.75 -1.33
CA THR A 60 3.35 23.86 -2.31
C THR A 60 3.73 22.39 -2.13
N GLN A 61 5.01 22.09 -1.95
CA GLN A 61 5.52 20.74 -1.74
C GLN A 61 4.96 20.11 -0.44
N THR A 62 4.88 20.89 0.64
CA THR A 62 4.31 20.41 1.91
C THR A 62 2.82 20.15 1.78
N THR A 63 2.08 21.05 1.13
CA THR A 63 0.64 20.90 0.90
C THR A 63 0.34 19.67 0.06
N GLN A 64 1.06 19.44 -1.04
CA GLN A 64 0.90 18.25 -1.89
C GLN A 64 1.21 16.96 -1.12
N LEU A 65 2.29 16.93 -0.33
CA LEU A 65 2.65 15.76 0.46
C LEU A 65 1.57 15.42 1.50
N VAL A 66 1.06 16.44 2.21
CA VAL A 66 -0.01 16.23 3.20
C VAL A 66 -1.31 15.82 2.51
N ALA A 67 -1.67 16.43 1.39
CA ALA A 67 -2.84 16.07 0.62
C ALA A 67 -2.80 14.61 0.16
N PHE A 68 -1.66 14.17 -0.38
CA PHE A 68 -1.43 12.77 -0.73
C PHE A 68 -1.61 11.84 0.49
N ALA A 69 -0.97 12.17 1.62
CA ALA A 69 -1.03 11.34 2.82
C ALA A 69 -2.46 11.24 3.38
N VAL A 70 -3.21 12.35 3.42
CA VAL A 70 -4.58 12.39 3.92
C VAL A 70 -5.51 11.59 3.01
N THR A 71 -5.46 11.82 1.70
CA THR A 71 -6.26 11.08 0.71
C THR A 71 -5.98 9.59 0.77
N PHE A 72 -4.71 9.21 0.85
CA PHE A 72 -4.28 7.81 1.01
C PHE A 72 -4.93 7.17 2.25
N VAL A 73 -4.82 7.81 3.41
CA VAL A 73 -5.38 7.30 4.67
C VAL A 73 -6.90 7.16 4.59
N ILE A 74 -7.60 8.12 3.98
CA ILE A 74 -9.06 8.07 3.81
C ILE A 74 -9.45 6.86 2.96
N ILE A 75 -8.84 6.68 1.79
CA ILE A 75 -9.16 5.57 0.88
C ILE A 75 -8.87 4.22 1.53
N VAL A 76 -7.68 4.04 2.11
CA VAL A 76 -7.32 2.81 2.81
C VAL A 76 -8.32 2.50 3.93
N SER A 77 -8.75 3.53 4.68
CA SER A 77 -9.72 3.37 5.77
C SER A 77 -11.08 2.92 5.26
N LEU A 78 -11.58 3.52 4.18
CA LEU A 78 -12.86 3.17 3.56
C LEU A 78 -12.85 1.72 3.04
N VAL A 79 -11.81 1.34 2.29
CA VAL A 79 -11.66 -0.01 1.75
C VAL A 79 -11.54 -1.04 2.87
N THR A 80 -10.77 -0.74 3.91
CA THR A 80 -10.63 -1.62 5.08
C THR A 80 -11.94 -1.78 5.83
N LEU A 81 -12.75 -0.72 5.95
CA LEU A 81 -14.04 -0.78 6.62
C LEU A 81 -15.02 -1.66 5.85
N ALA A 82 -15.06 -1.54 4.52
CA ALA A 82 -15.83 -2.42 3.64
C ALA A 82 -15.39 -3.89 3.80
N GLY A 83 -14.08 -4.15 3.82
CA GLY A 83 -13.55 -5.49 4.02
C GLY A 83 -13.93 -6.13 5.37
N LYS A 84 -13.94 -5.33 6.44
CA LYS A 84 -14.40 -5.80 7.77
C LYS A 84 -15.87 -6.20 7.75
N PHE A 85 -16.71 -5.44 7.04
CA PHE A 85 -18.12 -5.77 6.89
C PHE A 85 -18.30 -7.10 6.14
N LEU A 86 -17.59 -7.28 5.02
CA LEU A 86 -17.63 -8.52 4.23
C LEU A 86 -17.10 -9.73 4.99
N THR A 87 -16.01 -9.60 5.77
CA THR A 87 -15.50 -10.69 6.61
C THR A 87 -16.57 -11.19 7.57
N LYS A 88 -17.34 -10.31 8.22
CA LYS A 88 -18.37 -10.73 9.18
C LYS A 88 -19.44 -11.62 8.51
N ILE A 89 -19.81 -11.30 7.28
CA ILE A 89 -20.77 -12.09 6.50
C ILE A 89 -20.17 -13.46 6.15
N ALA A 90 -18.91 -13.48 5.71
CA ALA A 90 -18.22 -14.71 5.32
C ALA A 90 -17.94 -15.64 6.52
N ASP A 91 -17.63 -15.08 7.69
CA ASP A 91 -17.44 -15.85 8.92
C ASP A 91 -18.72 -16.54 9.39
N PHE A 92 -19.89 -15.93 9.11
CA PHE A 92 -21.20 -16.53 9.38
C PHE A 92 -21.48 -17.74 8.46
N ALA A 93 -20.92 -17.76 7.25
CA ALA A 93 -21.14 -18.80 6.24
C ALA A 93 -20.34 -20.11 6.45
N ALA A 94 -19.94 -20.43 7.68
CA ALA A 94 -19.28 -21.69 8.10
C ALA A 94 -17.89 -22.01 7.48
N LEU A 95 -17.26 -21.09 6.73
CA LEU A 95 -15.91 -21.28 6.15
C LEU A 95 -14.74 -21.02 7.12
N GLY A 96 -14.99 -21.09 8.43
CA GLY A 96 -14.17 -20.46 9.47
C GLY A 96 -12.67 -20.78 9.43
N LEU A 97 -12.26 -22.04 9.19
CA LEU A 97 -10.82 -22.39 9.16
C LEU A 97 -10.13 -21.89 7.88
N ILE A 98 -10.77 -22.07 6.72
CA ILE A 98 -10.23 -21.66 5.42
C ILE A 98 -10.14 -20.13 5.36
N ASN A 99 -11.18 -19.41 5.81
CA ASN A 99 -11.20 -17.95 5.88
C ASN A 99 -10.02 -17.41 6.71
N LYS A 100 -9.76 -18.03 7.86
CA LYS A 100 -8.65 -17.62 8.74
C LYS A 100 -7.30 -17.92 8.12
N LEU A 101 -7.08 -19.13 7.59
CA LEU A 101 -5.78 -19.51 7.02
C LEU A 101 -5.42 -18.64 5.81
N LEU A 102 -6.36 -18.45 4.88
CA LEU A 102 -6.17 -17.56 3.74
C LEU A 102 -5.97 -16.11 4.18
N GLY A 103 -6.67 -15.66 5.22
CA GLY A 103 -6.43 -14.36 5.84
C GLY A 103 -4.99 -14.21 6.36
N GLY A 104 -4.42 -15.27 6.93
CA GLY A 104 -3.01 -15.32 7.31
C GLY A 104 -2.07 -15.13 6.13
N ILE A 105 -2.28 -15.90 5.05
CA ILE A 105 -1.44 -15.86 3.84
C ILE A 105 -1.49 -14.48 3.17
N PHE A 106 -2.69 -13.93 2.97
CA PHE A 106 -2.86 -12.60 2.36
C PHE A 106 -2.24 -11.48 3.21
N ASN A 107 -2.37 -11.57 4.54
CA ASN A 107 -1.76 -10.55 5.41
C ASN A 107 -0.23 -10.70 5.42
N LEU A 108 0.31 -11.91 5.32
CA LEU A 108 1.74 -12.12 5.14
C LEU A 108 2.24 -11.45 3.86
N LEU A 109 1.53 -11.63 2.73
CA LEU A 109 1.85 -10.96 1.46
C LEU A 109 1.80 -9.43 1.59
N THR A 110 0.77 -8.91 2.26
CA THR A 110 0.60 -7.46 2.51
C THR A 110 1.82 -6.88 3.24
N TRP A 111 2.22 -7.52 4.34
CA TRP A 111 3.36 -7.05 5.13
C TRP A 111 4.70 -7.28 4.44
N ALA A 112 4.86 -8.38 3.70
CA ALA A 112 6.02 -8.59 2.86
C ALA A 112 6.17 -7.47 1.83
N PHE A 113 5.07 -7.05 1.19
CA PHE A 113 5.08 -5.90 0.29
C PHE A 113 5.46 -4.60 1.01
N ILE A 114 4.89 -4.31 2.18
CA ILE A 114 5.25 -3.13 2.98
C ILE A 114 6.74 -3.13 3.33
N TYR A 115 7.30 -4.27 3.76
CA TYR A 115 8.74 -4.38 4.03
C TYR A 115 9.58 -4.23 2.77
N SER A 116 9.07 -4.68 1.63
CA SER A 116 9.69 -4.45 0.32
C SER A 116 9.81 -2.96 0.00
N VAL A 117 8.73 -2.20 0.20
CA VAL A 117 8.74 -0.74 0.04
C VAL A 117 9.75 -0.10 0.98
N PHE A 118 9.78 -0.53 2.24
CA PHE A 118 10.76 -0.06 3.23
C PHE A 118 12.21 -0.34 2.78
N PHE A 119 12.50 -1.55 2.29
CA PHE A 119 13.82 -1.89 1.78
C PHE A 119 14.19 -1.10 0.53
N MET A 120 13.24 -0.85 -0.37
CA MET A 120 13.45 0.01 -1.53
C MET A 120 13.93 1.41 -1.10
N PHE A 121 13.27 2.04 -0.12
CA PHE A 121 13.71 3.33 0.43
C PHE A 121 15.06 3.25 1.14
N LEU A 122 15.29 2.22 1.96
CA LEU A 122 16.56 2.05 2.68
C LEU A 122 17.74 1.88 1.71
N ASN A 123 17.55 1.16 0.60
CA ASN A 123 18.58 0.95 -0.42
C ASN A 123 18.83 2.21 -1.26
N SER A 124 17.83 3.09 -1.41
CA SER A 124 17.99 4.37 -2.11
C SER A 124 18.82 5.40 -1.31
N TRP A 125 19.00 5.21 0.00
CA TRP A 125 19.83 6.07 0.86
C TRP A 125 20.92 5.28 1.59
N PRO A 126 22.02 4.94 0.89
CA PRO A 126 23.05 4.06 1.43
C PRO A 126 23.79 4.62 2.65
N ASP A 127 23.80 5.94 2.84
CA ASP A 127 24.44 6.63 3.97
C ASP A 127 23.65 6.53 5.29
N LEU A 128 22.46 5.93 5.28
CA LEU A 128 21.68 5.72 6.49
C LEU A 128 22.42 4.79 7.46
N PRO A 129 22.52 5.13 8.76
CA PRO A 129 23.18 4.28 9.75
C PRO A 129 22.48 2.92 9.95
N MET A 130 21.25 2.79 9.45
CA MET A 130 20.46 1.56 9.48
C MET A 130 20.63 0.68 8.23
N ASN A 131 21.48 1.08 7.27
CA ASN A 131 21.70 0.31 6.05
C ASN A 131 22.34 -1.05 6.38
N ILE A 132 21.84 -2.08 5.71
CA ILE A 132 22.27 -3.47 5.91
C ILE A 132 23.43 -3.73 4.95
N SER A 133 24.52 -4.35 5.41
CA SER A 133 25.64 -4.69 4.52
C SER A 133 25.22 -5.65 3.41
N GLU A 134 25.80 -5.50 2.22
CA GLU A 134 25.49 -6.34 1.05
C GLU A 134 25.75 -7.83 1.34
N GLU A 135 26.84 -8.16 2.05
CA GLU A 135 27.13 -9.52 2.50
C GLU A 135 25.98 -10.12 3.33
N ARG A 136 25.34 -9.33 4.19
CA ARG A 136 24.20 -9.80 4.98
C ARG A 136 22.94 -9.92 4.10
N LYS A 137 22.76 -9.07 3.09
CA LYS A 137 21.63 -9.20 2.15
C LYS A 137 21.75 -10.48 1.33
N GLU A 138 22.94 -10.78 0.80
CA GLU A 138 23.22 -11.96 -0.04
C GLU A 138 23.09 -13.27 0.73
N ASN A 139 23.53 -13.30 1.99
CA ASN A 139 23.45 -14.49 2.85
C ASN A 139 22.06 -14.71 3.47
N SER A 140 21.04 -13.89 3.13
CA SER A 140 19.68 -14.02 3.67
C SER A 140 18.74 -14.70 2.69
N VAL A 141 18.00 -15.69 3.18
CA VAL A 141 17.00 -16.44 2.40
C VAL A 141 15.73 -15.61 2.21
N LEU A 142 15.32 -14.85 3.23
CA LEU A 142 14.07 -14.08 3.20
C LEU A 142 14.23 -12.68 2.60
N TYR A 143 15.42 -12.09 2.62
CA TYR A 143 15.61 -10.71 2.17
C TYR A 143 15.24 -10.54 0.69
N LYS A 144 15.84 -11.33 -0.21
CA LYS A 144 15.63 -11.22 -1.65
C LYS A 144 14.16 -11.37 -2.09
N PRO A 145 13.41 -12.42 -1.68
CA PRO A 145 12.01 -12.57 -2.10
C PRO A 145 11.09 -11.50 -1.52
N VAL A 146 11.40 -10.94 -0.34
CA VAL A 146 10.63 -9.83 0.23
C VAL A 146 10.98 -8.52 -0.48
N ALA A 147 12.26 -8.20 -0.64
CA ALA A 147 12.74 -6.93 -1.20
C ALA A 147 12.41 -6.72 -2.69
N SER A 148 12.07 -7.78 -3.43
CA SER A 148 11.71 -7.68 -4.85
C SER A 148 10.24 -7.34 -5.12
N LEU A 149 9.34 -7.49 -4.15
CA LEU A 149 7.89 -7.32 -4.34
C LEU A 149 7.50 -5.89 -4.75
N ALA A 150 8.04 -4.88 -4.08
CA ALA A 150 7.74 -3.48 -4.35
C ALA A 150 8.29 -3.02 -5.70
N PRO A 151 9.58 -3.23 -6.03
CA PRO A 151 10.11 -2.93 -7.36
C PRO A 151 9.37 -3.64 -8.50
N MET A 152 8.76 -4.79 -8.24
CA MET A 152 7.95 -5.51 -9.23
C MET A 152 6.59 -4.83 -9.46
N ILE A 153 5.89 -4.39 -8.42
CA ILE A 153 4.50 -3.92 -8.52
C ILE A 153 4.42 -2.40 -8.72
N ILE A 154 5.25 -1.61 -8.02
CA ILE A 154 5.14 -0.14 -8.00
C ILE A 154 5.24 0.48 -9.39
N PRO A 155 6.20 0.12 -10.26
CA PRO A 155 6.31 0.73 -11.59
C PRO A 155 5.05 0.56 -12.44
N HIS A 156 4.35 -0.57 -12.27
CA HIS A 156 3.09 -0.83 -12.97
C HIS A 156 1.97 0.08 -12.46
N ILE A 157 1.88 0.27 -11.13
CA ILE A 157 0.91 1.20 -10.53
C ILE A 157 1.15 2.63 -11.02
N LEU A 158 2.39 3.10 -11.01
CA LEU A 158 2.72 4.46 -11.43
C LEU A 158 2.38 4.69 -12.90
N LYS A 159 2.77 3.74 -13.78
CA LYS A 159 2.45 3.80 -15.20
C LYS A 159 0.95 3.86 -15.47
N GLU A 160 0.17 3.01 -14.79
CA GLU A 160 -1.28 2.97 -14.96
C GLU A 160 -1.95 4.28 -14.50
N VAL A 161 -1.47 4.89 -13.42
CA VAL A 161 -1.96 6.21 -12.97
C VAL A 161 -1.62 7.29 -13.99
N ASP A 162 -0.39 7.32 -14.50
CA ASP A 162 0.03 8.33 -15.49
C ASP A 162 -0.81 8.22 -16.77
N GLU A 163 -1.06 7.00 -17.26
CA GLU A 163 -1.93 6.76 -18.43
C GLU A 163 -3.37 7.25 -18.19
N LEU A 164 -3.90 7.07 -16.97
CA LEU A 164 -5.26 7.48 -16.63
C LEU A 164 -5.39 9.00 -16.45
N LYS A 165 -4.37 9.68 -15.90
CA LYS A 165 -4.34 11.16 -15.85
C LYS A 165 -4.27 11.77 -17.27
N ASN A 166 -3.40 11.24 -18.12
CA ASN A 166 -3.23 11.76 -19.49
C ASN A 166 -4.48 11.58 -20.35
N THR A 167 -5.26 10.51 -20.16
CA THR A 167 -6.50 10.26 -20.90
C THR A 167 -7.62 11.26 -20.54
N GLU A 168 -7.65 11.75 -19.30
CA GLU A 168 -8.62 12.75 -18.87
C GLU A 168 -8.29 14.17 -19.35
N GLU A 169 -7.01 14.52 -19.45
CA GLU A 169 -6.57 15.82 -19.98
C GLU A 169 -6.79 15.96 -21.49
N ASP A 170 -6.85 14.85 -22.25
CA ASP A 170 -7.08 14.82 -23.70
C ASP A 170 -8.56 14.72 -24.11
N THR A 171 -9.51 14.71 -23.16
CA THR A 171 -10.94 14.77 -23.51
C THR A 171 -11.34 16.21 -23.80
N PRO A 172 -11.70 16.59 -25.04
CA PRO A 172 -12.05 17.98 -25.36
C PRO A 172 -13.29 18.36 -24.55
N GLU A 173 -13.21 19.48 -23.80
CA GLU A 173 -14.39 20.13 -23.24
C GLU A 173 -15.43 20.26 -24.36
N GLN A 174 -16.57 19.57 -24.22
CA GLN A 174 -17.70 19.80 -25.11
C GLN A 174 -18.08 21.28 -24.98
N PRO A 175 -18.17 22.04 -26.09
CA PRO A 175 -18.56 23.43 -26.00
C PRO A 175 -19.96 23.47 -25.41
N THR A 176 -20.09 24.08 -24.24
CA THR A 176 -21.37 24.46 -23.66
C THR A 176 -22.14 25.24 -24.72
N GLU A 177 -23.19 24.61 -25.27
CA GLU A 177 -24.16 25.32 -26.10
C GLU A 177 -24.80 26.41 -25.23
N GLU A 178 -24.34 27.65 -25.46
CA GLU A 178 -24.99 28.88 -25.02
C GLU A 178 -26.42 28.88 -25.58
N ASN A 179 -27.42 28.92 -24.68
CA ASN A 179 -28.80 29.29 -24.99
C ASN A 179 -29.10 30.65 -24.37
#